data_AF-W2ZHM3-F1
#
_entry.id   AF-W2ZHM3-F1
#
_cell.length_a   1.000
_cell.length_b   1.000
_cell.length_c   1.000
_cell.angle_alpha   90.00
_cell.angle_beta   90.00
_cell.angle_gamma   90.00
#
_symmetry.space_group_name_H-M   'P 1'
#
loop_
_entity.id
_entity.type
_entity.pdbx_description
1 polymer ?
#
loop_
_entity_poly.entity_id
_entity_poly.type
_entity_poly.pdbx_seq_one_letter_code
_entity_poly.pdbx_strand_id
1 'polypeptide(L)'
;MVDADEAQLNGVEDVFASSIGGAKPVGLRCYFHVLAKVHEKTRALEPLLDARVMRDIADLHFTATVGAYSEKKAKLLSDWKGDTRLTAFTVTARSSG
;
A
#
# COMPACT_ATOMS: atom_id res chain seq x y z
N MET A 1 -13.19 -0.57 0.81
CA MET A 1 -11.91 -0.39 0.08
C MET A 1 -12.09 0.82 -0.82
N VAL A 2 -11.52 1.96 -0.43
CA VAL A 2 -11.69 3.26 -1.12
C VAL A 2 -10.30 3.88 -1.36
N ASP A 3 -10.18 5.09 -1.90
CA ASP A 3 -8.86 5.73 -2.10
C ASP A 3 -8.25 6.24 -0.77
N ALA A 4 -8.98 6.05 0.33
CA ALA A 4 -8.61 6.38 1.70
C ALA A 4 -8.35 7.88 1.91
N ASP A 5 -9.19 8.72 1.31
CA ASP A 5 -9.27 10.14 1.66
C ASP A 5 -10.26 10.38 2.82
N GLU A 6 -10.05 11.46 3.56
CA GLU A 6 -10.86 11.80 4.74
C GLU A 6 -12.33 12.10 4.39
N ALA A 7 -12.59 12.67 3.20
CA ALA A 7 -13.95 13.02 2.79
C ALA A 7 -14.80 11.76 2.56
N GLN A 8 -14.22 10.72 1.95
CA GLN A 8 -14.85 9.42 1.75
C GLN A 8 -15.12 8.71 3.07
N LEU A 9 -14.16 8.75 4.01
CA LEU A 9 -14.35 8.13 5.32
C LEU A 9 -15.46 8.85 6.11
N ASN A 10 -15.41 10.17 6.16
CA ASN A 10 -16.42 10.99 6.85
C ASN A 10 -17.82 10.78 6.28
N GLY A 11 -17.96 10.68 4.95
CA GLY A 11 -19.26 10.38 4.33
C GLY A 11 -19.78 8.98 4.65
N VAL A 12 -18.89 7.98 4.75
CA VAL A 12 -19.28 6.62 5.17
C VAL A 12 -19.66 6.61 6.66
N GLU A 13 -18.95 7.33 7.50
CA GLU A 13 -19.28 7.50 8.92
C GLU A 13 -20.67 8.09 9.10
N ASP A 14 -20.95 9.21 8.45
CA ASP A 14 -22.22 9.95 8.57
C ASP A 14 -23.43 9.09 8.17
N VAL A 15 -23.30 8.29 7.11
CA VAL A 15 -24.41 7.51 6.57
C VAL A 15 -24.54 6.13 7.23
N PHE A 16 -23.43 5.47 7.56
CA PHE A 16 -23.43 4.05 7.94
C PHE A 16 -23.12 3.76 9.41
N ALA A 17 -22.62 4.71 10.21
CA ALA A 17 -22.25 4.43 11.61
C ALA A 17 -23.44 3.87 12.42
N SER A 18 -24.64 4.38 12.21
CA SER A 18 -25.87 3.89 12.85
C SER A 18 -26.24 2.47 12.40
N SER A 19 -25.98 2.11 11.14
CA SER A 19 -26.26 0.79 10.57
C SER A 19 -25.31 -0.30 11.06
N ILE A 20 -24.14 0.06 11.59
CA ILE A 20 -23.14 -0.86 12.15
C ILE A 20 -23.07 -0.78 13.68
N GLY A 21 -24.16 -0.37 14.33
CA GLY A 21 -24.26 -0.35 15.81
C GLY A 21 -23.43 0.74 16.48
N GLY A 22 -23.16 1.84 15.78
CA GLY A 22 -22.37 2.98 16.30
C GLY A 22 -20.86 2.75 16.25
N ALA A 23 -20.39 1.65 15.64
CA ALA A 23 -18.97 1.43 15.41
C ALA A 23 -18.42 2.44 14.39
N LYS A 24 -17.13 2.79 14.52
CA LYS A 24 -16.45 3.58 13.49
C LYS A 24 -15.98 2.66 12.36
N PRO A 25 -16.35 2.94 11.09
CA PRO A 25 -15.82 2.24 9.94
C PRO A 25 -14.31 2.48 9.83
N VAL A 26 -13.58 1.47 9.34
CA VAL A 26 -12.15 1.58 9.08
C VAL A 26 -11.93 1.80 7.60
N GLY A 27 -11.34 2.94 7.25
CA GLY A 27 -10.92 3.25 5.89
C GLY A 27 -9.69 2.43 5.51
N LEU A 28 -9.86 1.43 4.64
CA LEU A 28 -8.75 0.70 4.03
C LEU A 28 -8.56 1.15 2.57
N ARG A 29 -7.31 1.46 2.22
CA ARG A 29 -6.92 1.76 0.83
C ARG A 29 -7.08 0.50 -0.01
N CYS A 30 -7.72 0.65 -1.17
CA CYS A 30 -7.89 -0.45 -2.11
C CYS A 30 -6.53 -0.98 -2.61
N TYR A 31 -6.35 -2.31 -2.56
CA TYR A 31 -5.15 -2.98 -3.07
C TYR A 31 -4.87 -2.62 -4.54
N PHE A 32 -5.90 -2.57 -5.38
CA PHE A 32 -5.73 -2.21 -6.79
C PHE A 32 -5.31 -0.75 -6.99
N HIS A 33 -5.76 0.17 -6.14
CA HIS A 33 -5.26 1.55 -6.16
C HIS A 33 -3.79 1.62 -5.74
N VAL A 34 -3.39 0.82 -4.74
CA VAL A 34 -1.97 0.71 -4.35
C VAL A 34 -1.14 0.19 -5.53
N LEU A 35 -1.58 -0.89 -6.20
CA LEU A 35 -0.89 -1.44 -7.35
C LEU A 35 -0.79 -0.45 -8.51
N ALA A 36 -1.88 0.24 -8.84
CA ALA A 36 -1.88 1.26 -9.89
C ALA A 36 -0.87 2.38 -9.58
N LYS A 37 -0.86 2.87 -8.33
CA LYS A 37 0.08 3.91 -7.90
C LYS A 37 1.52 3.46 -7.92
N VAL A 38 1.78 2.22 -7.54
CA VAL A 38 3.13 1.66 -7.60
C VAL A 38 3.57 1.51 -9.04
N HIS A 39 2.74 0.91 -9.89
CA HIS A 39 3.04 0.75 -11.31
C HIS A 39 3.31 2.10 -12.00
N GLU A 40 2.57 3.17 -11.68
CA GLU A 40 2.88 4.53 -12.14
C GLU A 40 4.30 4.98 -11.78
N LYS A 41 4.82 4.56 -10.61
CA LYS A 41 6.15 4.92 -10.11
C LYS A 41 7.24 3.98 -10.60
N THR A 42 6.91 2.75 -10.97
CA THR A 42 7.84 1.73 -11.44
C THR A 42 7.87 1.57 -12.96
N ARG A 43 6.92 2.16 -13.70
CA ARG A 43 6.82 2.05 -15.18
C ARG A 43 8.07 2.45 -15.98
N ALA A 44 8.97 3.23 -15.37
CA ALA A 44 10.21 3.68 -15.98
C ALA A 44 11.42 2.80 -15.61
N LEU A 45 11.22 1.81 -14.73
CA LEU A 45 12.22 0.81 -14.38
C LEU A 45 12.31 -0.25 -15.47
N GLU A 46 13.43 -0.98 -15.47
CA GLU A 46 13.56 -2.22 -16.24
C GLU A 46 12.42 -3.20 -15.90
N PRO A 47 11.84 -3.91 -16.90
CA PRO A 47 10.66 -4.77 -16.68
C PRO A 47 10.83 -5.79 -15.56
N LEU A 48 12.04 -6.34 -15.40
CA LEU A 48 12.31 -7.31 -14.32
C LEU A 48 12.32 -6.67 -12.93
N LEU A 49 12.68 -5.38 -12.82
CA LEU A 49 12.62 -4.64 -11.57
C LEU A 49 11.19 -4.24 -11.22
N ASP A 50 10.41 -3.80 -12.21
CA ASP A 50 8.97 -3.55 -12.04
C ASP A 50 8.24 -4.82 -11.56
N ALA A 51 8.44 -5.94 -12.26
CA ALA A 51 7.85 -7.22 -11.89
C ALA A 51 8.29 -7.71 -10.50
N ARG A 52 9.52 -7.38 -10.07
CA ARG A 52 9.99 -7.66 -8.71
C ARG A 52 9.20 -6.83 -7.69
N VAL A 53 9.12 -5.51 -7.87
CA VAL A 53 8.41 -4.62 -6.93
C VAL A 53 6.93 -5.00 -6.81
N MET A 54 6.27 -5.30 -7.93
CA MET A 54 4.87 -5.72 -7.95
C MET A 54 4.65 -7.05 -7.21
N ARG A 55 5.56 -8.02 -7.39
CA ARG A 55 5.53 -9.29 -6.65
C ARG A 55 5.73 -9.08 -5.16
N ASP A 56 6.72 -8.28 -4.77
CA ASP A 56 7.02 -7.97 -3.37
C ASP A 56 5.80 -7.34 -2.66
N ILE A 57 5.01 -6.51 -3.36
CA ILE A 57 3.76 -5.94 -2.83
C ILE A 57 2.64 -6.97 -2.74
N ALA A 58 2.48 -7.84 -3.73
CA ALA A 58 1.54 -8.96 -3.63
C ALA A 58 1.87 -9.85 -2.41
N ASP A 59 3.15 -10.10 -2.21
CA ASP A 59 3.69 -10.86 -1.09
C ASP A 59 3.38 -10.25 0.29
N LEU A 60 3.24 -8.92 0.36
CA LEU A 60 2.76 -8.19 1.54
C LEU A 60 1.24 -8.30 1.69
N HIS A 61 0.49 -8.21 0.60
CA HIS A 61 -0.97 -8.27 0.64
C HIS A 61 -1.49 -9.62 1.16
N PHE A 62 -0.80 -10.70 0.81
CA PHE A 62 -1.20 -12.07 1.18
C PHE A 62 -0.62 -12.58 2.51
N THR A 63 -0.03 -11.72 3.34
CA THR A 63 0.43 -12.15 4.68
C THR A 63 -0.75 -12.47 5.58
N ALA A 64 -0.65 -13.56 6.35
CA ALA A 64 -1.73 -14.05 7.20
C ALA A 64 -2.02 -13.19 8.45
N THR A 65 -1.05 -12.39 8.90
CA THR A 65 -1.17 -11.58 10.12
C THR A 65 -0.49 -10.23 9.96
N VAL A 66 -0.90 -9.27 10.80
CA VAL A 66 -0.27 -7.94 10.89
C VAL A 66 1.20 -8.04 11.30
N GLY A 67 1.56 -9.02 12.13
CA GLY A 67 2.94 -9.30 12.50
C GLY A 67 3.78 -9.73 11.30
N ALA A 68 3.30 -10.73 10.55
CA ALA A 68 3.94 -11.21 9.33
C ALA A 68 4.07 -10.11 8.25
N TYR A 69 3.04 -9.26 8.11
CA TYR A 69 3.10 -8.07 7.27
C TYR A 69 4.24 -7.14 7.68
N SER A 70 4.33 -6.81 8.97
CA SER A 70 5.30 -5.85 9.50
C SER A 70 6.75 -6.34 9.31
N GLU A 71 7.01 -7.61 9.62
CA GLU A 71 8.31 -8.24 9.43
C GLU A 71 8.72 -8.29 7.96
N LYS A 72 7.81 -8.77 7.08
CA LYS A 72 8.07 -8.84 5.64
C LYS A 72 8.28 -7.46 5.04
N LYS A 73 7.50 -6.46 5.45
CA LYS A 73 7.65 -5.06 5.01
C LYS A 73 9.02 -4.51 5.39
N ALA A 74 9.47 -4.73 6.61
CA ALA A 74 10.78 -4.27 7.07
C ALA A 74 11.91 -4.89 6.22
N LYS A 75 11.83 -6.20 5.95
CA LYS A 75 12.80 -6.89 5.10
C LYS A 75 12.81 -6.33 3.67
N LEU A 76 11.64 -6.23 3.03
CA LEU A 76 11.53 -5.72 1.66
C LEU A 76 12.06 -4.29 1.52
N LEU A 77 11.75 -3.41 2.47
CA LEU A 77 12.26 -2.04 2.47
C LEU A 77 13.78 -1.99 2.63
N SER A 78 14.36 -2.90 3.43
CA SER A 78 15.82 -3.05 3.55
C SER A 78 16.43 -3.51 2.22
N ASP A 79 15.85 -4.54 1.61
CA ASP A 79 16.30 -5.11 0.33
C ASP A 79 16.20 -4.08 -0.81
N TRP A 80 15.13 -3.28 -0.84
CA TRP A 80 14.96 -2.21 -1.83
C TRP A 80 15.94 -1.06 -1.61
N LYS A 81 16.24 -0.70 -0.36
CA LYS A 81 17.23 0.33 -0.04
C LYS A 81 18.65 -0.09 -0.45
N GLY A 82 18.95 -1.39 -0.40
CA GLY A 82 20.23 -1.94 -0.86
C GLY A 82 20.39 -1.98 -2.39
N ASP A 83 19.31 -1.87 -3.15
CA ASP A 83 19.34 -1.91 -4.62
C ASP A 83 19.31 -0.50 -5.21
N THR A 84 20.46 -0.03 -5.69
CA THR A 84 20.59 1.33 -6.25
C THR A 84 19.68 1.58 -7.44
N ARG A 85 19.23 0.53 -8.14
CA ARG A 85 18.30 0.62 -9.27
C ARG A 85 16.87 0.96 -8.82
N LEU A 86 16.56 0.78 -7.53
CA LEU A 86 15.27 1.15 -6.91
C LEU A 86 15.34 2.49 -6.17
N THR A 87 16.46 3.22 -6.22
CA THR A 87 16.62 4.51 -5.50
C THR A 87 15.60 5.56 -5.96
N ALA A 88 15.34 5.66 -7.26
CA ALA A 88 14.35 6.60 -7.81
C ALA A 88 12.92 6.33 -7.30
N PHE A 89 12.61 5.06 -7.04
CA PHE A 89 11.32 4.60 -6.51
C PHE A 89 11.21 4.78 -4.98
N THR A 90 12.26 4.44 -4.23
CA THR A 90 12.24 4.47 -2.75
C THR A 90 12.24 5.88 -2.16
N VAL A 91 12.70 6.91 -2.88
CA VAL A 91 12.66 8.32 -2.44
C VAL A 91 11.22 8.85 -2.31
N THR A 92 10.27 8.37 -3.13
CA THR A 92 8.86 8.81 -3.07
C THR A 92 8.02 8.05 -2.03
N ALA A 93 8.45 6.88 -1.57
CA ALA A 93 7.73 6.11 -0.55
C ALA A 93 7.82 6.72 0.86
N ARG A 94 8.71 7.69 1.08
CA ARG A 94 8.90 8.39 2.37
C ARG A 94 8.01 9.62 2.57
N SER A 95 7.33 10.11 1.53
CA SER A 95 6.52 11.34 1.59
C SER A 95 5.01 11.08 1.72
N SER A 96 4.60 9.85 2.01
CA SER A 96 3.18 9.45 2.09
C SER A 96 2.87 8.65 3.36
N GLY A 97 3.68 8.82 4.41
CA GLY A 97 3.44 8.30 5.75
C GLY A 97 2.84 9.36 6.64
#